data_AF-A0A8C5P240-F1
#
_entry.id   AF-A0A8C5P240-F1
#
_cell.length_a   1.000
_cell.length_b   1.000
_cell.length_c   1.000
_cell.angle_alpha   90.00
_cell.angle_beta   90.00
_cell.angle_gamma   90.00
#
_symmetry.space_group_name_H-M   'P 1'
#
loop_
_entity.id
_entity.type
_entity.pdbx_description
1 polymer ?
#
loop_
_entity_poly.entity_id
_entity_poly.type
_entity_poly.pdbx_seq_one_letter_code
_entity_poly.pdbx_strand_id
1 'polypeptide(L)'
;MKVSTALEILILLAVLIWPCAESINVKITCSLDWVMVAVSPSTDNRNILYIRADELFLGTGCPVSWIQTYLYHFVYPTHKCGIRQTVISEDTVLFQTEIYFTPRNVHCQSQTIPLECSASRKSVWLTAVCNDDEIKLEPSPFMDNFEASPEELGLLNFHQDVSHKKW
;
A
#
# COMPACT_ATOMS: atom_id res chain seq x y z
N MET A 1 46.15 -29.99 -23.01
CA MET A 1 45.62 -28.89 -22.16
C MET A 1 45.50 -29.43 -20.75
N LYS A 2 46.20 -28.86 -19.76
CA LYS A 2 46.15 -29.28 -18.35
C LYS A 2 45.44 -28.16 -17.59
N VAL A 3 44.18 -28.40 -17.21
CA VAL A 3 43.48 -27.50 -16.27
C VAL A 3 44.17 -27.62 -14.92
N SER A 4 44.48 -26.48 -14.31
CA SER A 4 45.17 -26.45 -13.01
C SER A 4 44.29 -27.09 -11.95
N THR A 5 44.80 -28.08 -11.23
CA THR A 5 44.11 -28.76 -10.12
C THR A 5 43.65 -27.78 -9.03
N ALA A 6 44.36 -26.66 -8.88
CA ALA A 6 43.95 -25.58 -7.98
C ALA A 6 42.65 -24.89 -8.42
N LEU A 7 42.40 -24.80 -9.74
CA LEU A 7 41.17 -24.24 -10.30
C LEU A 7 39.99 -25.18 -10.04
N GLU A 8 40.17 -26.49 -10.18
CA GLU A 8 39.14 -27.48 -9.84
C GLU A 8 38.78 -27.46 -8.35
N ILE A 9 39.77 -27.31 -7.45
CA ILE A 9 39.55 -27.18 -6.01
C ILE A 9 38.82 -25.87 -5.66
N LEU A 10 39.16 -24.76 -6.33
CA LEU A 10 38.47 -23.47 -6.15
C LEU A 10 37.02 -23.53 -6.64
N ILE A 11 36.75 -24.24 -7.74
CA ILE A 11 35.41 -24.46 -8.27
C ILE A 11 34.61 -25.37 -7.31
N LEU A 12 35.21 -26.43 -6.76
CA LEU A 12 34.58 -27.29 -5.76
C LEU A 12 34.27 -26.53 -4.45
N LEU A 13 35.14 -25.62 -4.03
CA LEU A 13 34.90 -24.72 -2.90
C LEU A 13 33.74 -23.76 -3.18
N ALA A 14 33.62 -23.23 -4.39
CA ALA A 14 32.51 -22.34 -4.76
C ALA A 14 31.15 -23.06 -4.78
N VAL A 15 31.12 -24.36 -5.13
CA VAL A 15 29.88 -25.18 -5.05
C VAL A 15 29.47 -25.45 -3.59
N LEU A 16 30.42 -25.43 -2.65
CA LEU A 16 30.15 -25.52 -1.21
C LEU A 16 29.72 -24.18 -0.57
N ILE A 17 29.85 -23.06 -1.30
CA ILE A 17 29.29 -21.77 -0.92
C ILE A 17 27.80 -21.80 -1.28
N TRP A 18 27.06 -22.40 -0.34
CA TRP A 18 25.63 -22.68 -0.34
C TRP A 18 24.78 -21.54 -0.93
N PRO A 19 23.97 -21.79 -1.98
CA PRO A 19 23.03 -20.80 -2.48
C PRO A 19 21.80 -20.83 -1.58
N CYS A 20 21.78 -20.01 -0.52
CA CYS A 20 20.52 -19.63 0.11
C CYS A 20 19.90 -18.42 -0.61
N ALA A 21 20.17 -18.26 -1.91
CA ALA A 21 19.65 -17.18 -2.74
C ALA A 21 18.23 -17.53 -3.20
N GLU A 22 17.28 -16.67 -2.81
CA GLU A 22 15.90 -16.55 -3.27
C GLU A 22 15.03 -17.82 -3.24
N SER A 23 14.35 -18.00 -2.11
CA SER A 23 13.43 -19.12 -1.90
C SER A 23 11.99 -18.71 -1.62
N ILE A 24 11.67 -17.42 -1.71
CA ILE A 24 10.34 -16.89 -1.40
C ILE A 24 9.84 -15.99 -2.51
N ASN A 25 8.56 -16.10 -2.82
CA ASN A 25 7.82 -15.20 -3.69
C ASN A 25 7.08 -14.20 -2.81
N VAL A 26 7.16 -12.91 -3.16
CA VAL A 26 6.54 -11.83 -2.40
C VAL A 26 5.66 -10.99 -3.34
N LYS A 27 4.42 -10.76 -2.92
CA LYS A 27 3.46 -9.89 -3.61
C LYS A 27 2.99 -8.80 -2.66
N ILE A 28 3.04 -7.54 -3.09
CA ILE A 28 2.53 -6.39 -2.35
C ILE A 28 1.31 -5.80 -3.05
N THR A 29 0.31 -5.41 -2.27
CA THR A 29 -0.83 -4.58 -2.69
C THR A 29 -1.11 -3.53 -1.62
N CYS A 30 -1.65 -2.38 -2.01
CA CYS A 30 -2.00 -1.35 -1.04
C CYS A 30 -3.19 -0.49 -1.45
N SER A 31 -3.76 0.13 -0.42
CA SER A 31 -4.74 1.21 -0.48
C SER A 31 -4.18 2.41 0.31
N LEU A 32 -4.95 3.48 0.43
CA LEU A 32 -4.62 4.61 1.30
C LEU A 32 -4.55 4.21 2.78
N ASP A 33 -5.36 3.23 3.18
CA ASP A 33 -5.51 2.86 4.60
C ASP A 33 -4.67 1.65 5.01
N TRP A 34 -4.32 0.77 4.07
CA TRP A 34 -3.66 -0.51 4.39
C TRP A 34 -2.63 -0.92 3.33
N VAL A 35 -1.63 -1.67 3.80
CA VAL A 35 -0.70 -2.44 2.96
C VAL A 35 -0.90 -3.91 3.26
N MET A 36 -0.97 -4.71 2.19
CA MET A 36 -1.01 -6.16 2.25
C MET A 36 0.23 -6.72 1.55
N VAL A 37 0.98 -7.55 2.25
CA VAL A 37 2.08 -8.33 1.68
C VAL A 37 1.76 -9.80 1.84
N ALA A 38 1.84 -10.55 0.74
CA ALA A 38 1.69 -11.99 0.72
C ALA A 38 3.05 -12.62 0.38
N VAL A 39 3.51 -13.54 1.21
CA VAL A 39 4.76 -14.27 1.04
C VAL A 39 4.46 -15.75 0.88
N SER A 40 5.03 -16.42 -0.11
CA SER A 40 4.92 -17.87 -0.29
C SER A 40 6.30 -18.48 -0.59
N PRO A 41 6.53 -19.76 -0.32
CA PRO A 41 7.74 -20.43 -0.79
C PRO A 41 7.79 -20.44 -2.32
N SER A 42 9.00 -20.35 -2.87
CA SER A 42 9.25 -20.53 -4.31
C SER A 42 9.05 -22.00 -4.68
N THR A 43 8.34 -22.23 -5.78
CA THR A 43 8.02 -23.58 -6.30
C THR A 43 9.11 -24.17 -7.19
N ASP A 44 10.11 -23.37 -7.58
CA ASP A 44 11.07 -23.75 -8.63
C ASP A 44 12.18 -24.70 -8.14
N ASN A 45 12.32 -24.88 -6.82
CA ASN A 45 13.32 -25.76 -6.27
C ASN A 45 12.69 -27.07 -5.76
N ARG A 46 13.33 -28.21 -6.06
CA ARG A 46 12.86 -29.56 -5.66
C ARG A 46 12.78 -29.79 -4.15
N ASN A 47 13.20 -28.80 -3.36
CA ASN A 47 13.02 -28.73 -1.92
C ASN A 47 12.08 -27.56 -1.61
N ILE A 48 10.81 -27.87 -1.29
CA ILE A 48 9.87 -26.89 -0.75
C ILE A 48 10.45 -26.41 0.58
N LEU A 49 10.86 -25.14 0.63
CA LEU A 49 11.32 -24.53 1.86
C LEU A 49 10.13 -24.28 2.78
N TYR A 50 10.13 -24.97 3.92
CA TYR A 50 9.17 -24.71 4.98
C TYR A 50 9.60 -23.44 5.73
N ILE A 51 8.84 -22.36 5.52
CA ILE A 51 9.06 -21.08 6.19
C ILE A 51 8.21 -21.08 7.46
N ARG A 52 8.77 -20.70 8.60
CA ARG A 52 7.95 -20.43 9.79
C ARG A 52 7.52 -18.97 9.85
N ALA A 53 6.36 -18.73 10.45
CA ALA A 53 5.82 -17.37 10.56
C ALA A 53 6.74 -16.43 11.37
N ASP A 54 7.49 -16.96 12.34
CA ASP A 54 8.46 -16.19 13.14
C ASP A 54 9.80 -15.95 12.42
N GLU A 55 9.99 -16.54 11.25
CA GLU A 55 11.15 -16.24 10.39
C GLU A 55 10.87 -15.04 9.47
N LEU A 56 9.63 -14.55 9.43
CA LEU A 56 9.21 -13.44 8.57
C LEU A 56 8.73 -12.23 9.39
N PHE A 57 9.22 -11.05 9.01
CA PHE A 57 8.80 -9.79 9.61
C PHE A 57 8.61 -8.70 8.55
N LEU A 58 7.66 -7.81 8.78
CA LEU A 58 7.43 -6.62 7.96
C LEU A 58 8.02 -5.38 8.64
N GLY A 59 8.83 -4.62 7.91
CA GLY A 59 9.37 -3.33 8.31
C GLY A 59 10.01 -3.38 9.70
N THR A 60 9.46 -2.65 10.66
CA THR A 60 9.99 -2.54 12.03
C THR A 60 9.74 -3.79 12.91
N GLY A 61 9.65 -4.98 12.34
CA GLY A 61 9.48 -6.23 13.09
C GLY A 61 8.03 -6.70 13.27
N CYS A 62 7.10 -6.24 12.44
CA CYS A 62 5.70 -6.67 12.53
C CYS A 62 5.55 -8.14 12.11
N PRO A 63 4.85 -8.99 12.89
CA PRO A 63 4.69 -10.40 12.59
C PRO A 63 3.66 -10.67 11.49
N VAL A 64 3.58 -11.91 11.03
CA VAL A 64 2.52 -12.37 10.11
C VAL A 64 1.14 -12.15 10.75
N SER A 65 0.22 -11.55 10.00
CA SER A 65 -1.16 -11.29 10.46
C SER A 65 -2.03 -12.54 10.41
N TRP A 66 -1.95 -13.30 9.31
CA TRP A 66 -2.66 -14.58 9.15
C TRP A 66 -1.99 -15.47 8.09
N ILE A 67 -2.31 -16.76 8.11
CA ILE A 67 -1.68 -17.78 7.26
C ILE A 67 -2.77 -18.55 6.51
N GLN A 68 -2.61 -18.69 5.18
CA GLN A 68 -3.45 -19.51 4.32
C GLN A 68 -2.59 -20.48 3.53
N THR A 69 -2.55 -21.76 3.92
CA THR A 69 -1.88 -22.85 3.17
C THR A 69 -0.55 -22.44 2.50
N TYR A 70 0.49 -22.22 3.31
CA TYR A 70 1.82 -21.76 2.88
C TYR A 70 1.89 -20.33 2.31
N LEU A 71 0.80 -19.56 2.38
CA LEU A 71 0.76 -18.13 2.09
C LEU A 71 0.69 -17.35 3.41
N TYR A 72 1.70 -16.50 3.64
CA TYR A 72 1.84 -15.70 4.85
C TYR A 72 1.43 -14.27 4.53
N HIS A 73 0.37 -13.79 5.18
CA HIS A 73 -0.17 -12.47 4.94
C HIS A 73 0.21 -11.50 6.05
N PHE A 74 0.74 -10.36 5.66
CA PHE A 74 0.91 -9.18 6.49
C PHE A 74 -0.13 -8.17 6.05
N VAL A 75 -1.06 -7.80 6.93
CA VAL A 75 -2.11 -6.82 6.64
C VAL A 75 -2.04 -5.77 7.74
N TYR A 76 -1.50 -4.61 7.41
CA TYR A 76 -1.27 -3.54 8.38
C TYR A 76 -1.74 -2.19 7.86
N PRO A 77 -2.21 -1.31 8.77
CA PRO A 77 -2.45 0.08 8.42
C PRO A 77 -1.19 0.77 7.89
N THR A 78 -1.34 1.69 6.95
CA THR A 78 -0.22 2.41 6.30
C THR A 78 0.65 3.22 7.26
N HIS A 79 0.16 3.56 8.44
CA HIS A 79 0.88 4.29 9.48
C HIS A 79 1.56 3.38 10.53
N LYS A 80 1.55 2.05 10.32
CA LYS A 80 2.15 1.05 11.22
C LYS A 80 3.37 0.39 10.56
N CYS A 81 4.11 -0.37 11.36
CA CYS A 81 5.22 -1.23 10.90
C CYS A 81 6.36 -0.50 10.18
N GLY A 82 6.47 0.82 10.33
CA GLY A 82 7.48 1.63 9.64
C GLY A 82 7.29 1.71 8.13
N ILE A 83 6.06 1.49 7.64
CA ILE A 83 5.71 1.73 6.23
C ILE A 83 5.91 3.22 5.95
N ARG A 84 6.75 3.52 4.95
CA ARG A 84 7.04 4.88 4.52
C ARG A 84 6.04 5.30 3.46
N GLN A 85 5.53 6.52 3.61
CA GLN A 85 4.59 7.10 2.68
C GLN A 85 5.23 8.33 2.01
N THR A 86 5.21 8.36 0.69
CA THR A 86 5.67 9.50 -0.10
C THR A 86 4.58 9.90 -1.11
N VAL A 87 4.32 11.20 -1.21
CA VAL A 87 3.35 11.72 -2.19
C VAL A 87 4.13 11.97 -3.49
N ILE A 88 3.84 11.18 -4.53
CA ILE A 88 4.55 11.27 -5.82
C ILE A 88 3.81 12.16 -6.84
N SER A 89 2.50 12.36 -6.65
CA SER A 89 1.68 13.34 -7.36
C SER A 89 0.49 13.75 -6.48
N GLU A 90 -0.28 14.76 -6.89
CA GLU A 90 -1.49 15.23 -6.18
C GLU A 90 -2.42 14.08 -5.79
N ASP A 91 -2.55 13.11 -6.69
CA ASP A 91 -3.49 12.01 -6.60
C ASP A 91 -2.85 10.65 -6.33
N THR A 92 -1.53 10.55 -6.18
CA THR A 92 -0.86 9.25 -6.04
C THR A 92 0.12 9.26 -4.88
N VAL A 93 -0.04 8.25 -4.02
CA VAL A 93 0.80 8.00 -2.86
C VAL A 93 1.58 6.72 -3.09
N LEU A 94 2.90 6.77 -2.92
CA LEU A 94 3.80 5.64 -2.92
C LEU A 94 4.02 5.17 -1.46
N PHE A 95 3.89 3.87 -1.25
CA PHE A 95 4.21 3.19 -0.01
C PHE A 95 5.44 2.33 -0.21
N GLN A 96 6.39 2.44 0.72
CA GLN A 96 7.64 1.68 0.70
C GLN A 96 7.79 0.95 2.04
N THR A 97 8.13 -0.33 1.99
CA THR A 97 8.35 -1.18 3.15
C THR A 97 9.32 -2.29 2.79
N GLU A 98 9.70 -3.11 3.76
CA GLU A 98 10.63 -4.22 3.57
C GLU A 98 10.08 -5.48 4.22
N ILE A 99 10.35 -6.64 3.63
CA ILE A 99 10.20 -7.94 4.27
C ILE A 99 11.57 -8.43 4.72
N TYR A 100 11.65 -8.86 5.97
CA TYR A 100 12.81 -9.49 6.56
C TYR A 100 12.54 -10.98 6.69
N PHE A 101 13.36 -11.79 6.03
CA PHE A 101 13.35 -13.24 6.16
C PHE A 101 14.63 -13.68 6.89
N THR A 102 14.48 -14.16 8.11
CA THR A 102 15.58 -14.63 8.96
C THR A 102 15.39 -16.12 9.23
N PRO A 103 15.95 -17.01 8.39
CA PRO A 103 15.82 -18.45 8.58
C PRO A 103 16.51 -18.88 9.88
N ARG A 104 15.93 -19.79 10.66
CA ARG A 104 16.62 -20.31 11.86
C ARG A 104 17.80 -21.22 11.53
N ASN A 105 17.90 -21.69 10.28
CA ASN A 105 19.04 -22.51 9.87
C ASN A 105 20.28 -21.61 9.73
N VAL A 106 21.26 -21.83 10.61
CA VAL A 106 22.54 -21.09 10.66
C VAL A 106 23.36 -21.16 9.37
N HIS A 107 23.01 -22.06 8.45
CA HIS A 107 23.66 -22.17 7.13
C HIS A 107 23.05 -21.23 6.08
N CYS A 108 21.93 -20.56 6.37
CA CYS A 108 21.32 -19.60 5.45
C CYS A 108 21.41 -18.16 5.95
N GLN A 109 21.72 -17.26 5.02
CA GLN A 109 21.76 -15.83 5.27
C GLN A 109 20.35 -15.25 5.37
N SER A 110 20.17 -14.28 6.26
CA SER A 110 18.96 -13.46 6.29
C SER A 110 18.84 -12.65 5.01
N GLN A 111 17.61 -12.49 4.52
CA GLN A 111 17.29 -11.71 3.33
C GLN A 111 16.39 -10.54 3.70
N THR A 112 16.64 -9.40 3.06
CA THR A 112 15.76 -8.23 3.13
C THR A 112 15.27 -7.92 1.73
N ILE A 113 13.95 -7.88 1.55
CA ILE A 113 13.31 -7.65 0.26
C ILE A 113 12.59 -6.31 0.33
N PRO A 114 13.06 -5.28 -0.38
CA PRO A 114 12.37 -4.01 -0.47
C PRO A 114 11.10 -4.16 -1.31
N LEU A 115 10.02 -3.52 -0.88
CA LEU A 115 8.71 -3.56 -1.51
C LEU A 115 8.17 -2.15 -1.67
N GLU A 116 7.56 -1.92 -2.82
CA GLU A 116 6.93 -0.66 -3.16
C GLU A 116 5.57 -0.90 -3.81
N CYS A 117 4.60 -0.06 -3.50
CA CYS A 117 3.31 -0.05 -4.17
C CYS A 117 2.73 1.35 -4.13
N SER A 118 1.83 1.68 -5.05
CA SER A 118 1.19 2.99 -5.07
C SER A 118 -0.33 2.86 -5.04
N ALA A 119 -0.98 3.83 -4.41
CA ALA A 119 -2.43 3.94 -4.36
C ALA A 119 -2.87 5.34 -4.79
N SER A 120 -3.99 5.42 -5.50
CA SER A 120 -4.57 6.70 -5.89
C SER A 120 -5.50 7.25 -4.81
N ARG A 121 -5.47 8.56 -4.62
CA ARG A 121 -6.41 9.34 -3.82
C ARG A 121 -7.74 9.59 -4.54
N LYS A 122 -7.78 9.43 -5.86
CA LYS A 122 -9.03 9.58 -6.61
C LYS A 122 -10.00 8.50 -6.20
N SER A 123 -11.13 8.92 -5.65
CA SER A 123 -12.26 8.03 -5.47
C SER A 123 -12.83 7.67 -6.85
N VAL A 124 -12.87 6.38 -7.17
CA VAL A 124 -13.56 5.88 -8.37
C VAL A 124 -15.06 6.25 -8.36
N TRP A 125 -15.61 6.54 -7.17
CA TRP A 125 -17.03 6.86 -6.96
C TRP A 125 -17.36 8.35 -7.07
N LEU A 126 -16.36 9.23 -7.19
CA LEU A 126 -16.56 10.67 -7.28
C LEU A 126 -15.99 11.21 -8.59
N THR A 127 -16.57 10.81 -9.72
CA THR A 127 -16.51 11.65 -10.92
C THR A 127 -17.22 12.95 -10.61
N ALA A 128 -16.49 14.06 -10.53
CA ALA A 128 -17.09 15.39 -10.46
C ALA A 128 -17.93 15.59 -11.73
N VAL A 129 -19.25 15.43 -11.62
CA VAL A 129 -20.20 15.88 -12.64
C VAL A 129 -20.42 17.36 -12.41
N CYS A 130 -19.40 18.16 -12.69
CA CYS A 130 -19.61 19.59 -12.95
C CYS A 130 -19.54 19.76 -14.45
N ASN A 131 -20.66 19.47 -15.13
CA ASN A 131 -20.95 20.18 -16.36
C ASN A 131 -21.62 21.47 -15.91
N ASP A 132 -20.95 22.60 -16.09
CA ASP A 132 -21.53 23.95 -16.01
C ASP A 132 -22.48 24.24 -17.19
N ASP A 133 -23.07 23.19 -17.78
CA ASP A 133 -24.21 23.34 -18.66
C ASP A 133 -25.40 23.54 -17.73
N GLU A 134 -25.81 24.79 -17.54
CA GLU A 134 -27.08 25.20 -16.96
C GLU A 134 -28.13 24.09 -17.16
N ILE A 135 -28.36 23.30 -16.10
CA ILE A 135 -29.51 22.41 -16.07
C ILE A 135 -30.69 23.37 -16.00
N LYS A 136 -31.18 23.78 -17.17
CA LYS A 136 -32.47 24.43 -17.32
C LYS A 136 -33.50 23.39 -16.94
N LEU A 137 -33.71 23.25 -15.64
CA LEU A 137 -34.80 22.50 -15.06
C LEU A 137 -36.06 23.10 -15.68
N GLU A 138 -36.73 22.34 -16.54
CA GLU A 138 -38.08 22.72 -16.92
C GLU A 138 -38.89 22.81 -15.61
N PRO A 139 -39.54 23.94 -15.33
CA PRO A 139 -40.36 24.06 -14.14
C PRO A 139 -41.42 22.97 -14.18
N SER A 140 -41.35 22.04 -13.22
CA SER A 140 -42.38 21.01 -13.14
C SER A 140 -43.70 21.69 -12.79
N PRO A 141 -44.83 21.30 -13.40
CA PRO A 141 -46.13 21.88 -13.10
C PRO A 141 -46.59 21.64 -11.65
N PHE A 142 -45.83 20.87 -10.86
CA PHE A 142 -46.06 20.67 -9.42
C PHE A 142 -45.44 21.75 -8.52
N MET A 143 -44.54 22.58 -9.04
CA MET A 143 -43.81 23.60 -8.24
C MET A 143 -44.40 25.01 -8.34
N ASP A 144 -45.37 25.25 -9.23
CA ASP A 144 -45.99 26.58 -9.43
C ASP A 144 -46.87 27.03 -8.24
N ASN A 145 -47.16 26.14 -7.29
CA ASN A 145 -48.07 26.44 -6.17
C ASN A 145 -47.34 26.65 -4.83
N PHE A 146 -46.02 26.57 -4.78
CA PHE A 146 -45.25 26.82 -3.56
C PHE A 146 -44.66 28.24 -3.60
N GLU A 147 -45.49 29.21 -3.25
CA GLU A 147 -45.04 30.58 -2.98
C GLU A 147 -44.43 30.62 -1.56
N ALA A 148 -43.19 30.14 -1.43
CA ALA A 148 -42.49 30.20 -0.16
C ALA A 148 -42.09 31.66 0.14
N SER A 149 -42.67 32.21 1.20
CA SER A 149 -42.30 33.52 1.72
C SER A 149 -40.81 33.54 2.11
N PRO A 150 -40.07 34.65 1.92
CA PRO A 150 -38.66 34.79 2.32
C PRO A 150 -38.41 34.45 3.81
N GLU A 151 -39.45 34.57 4.64
CA GLU A 151 -39.41 34.23 6.07
C GLU A 151 -39.30 32.72 6.32
N GLU A 152 -39.90 31.87 5.47
CA GLU A 152 -39.88 30.41 5.60
C GLU A 152 -38.56 29.79 5.09
N LEU A 153 -37.85 30.49 4.21
CA LEU A 153 -36.56 30.07 3.68
C LEU A 153 -35.37 30.42 4.61
N GLY A 154 -35.63 31.05 5.76
CA GLY A 154 -34.59 31.38 6.74
C GLY A 154 -33.50 32.34 6.21
N LEU A 155 -33.73 32.99 5.07
CA LEU A 155 -32.81 33.93 4.46
C LEU A 155 -33.09 35.33 5.02
N LEU A 156 -32.74 35.52 6.30
CA LEU A 156 -32.68 36.86 6.87
C LEU A 156 -31.47 37.59 6.28
N ASN A 157 -31.77 38.57 5.44
CA ASN A 157 -30.86 39.60 4.97
C ASN A 157 -30.17 40.29 6.17
N PHE A 158 -28.87 40.06 6.34
CA PHE A 158 -28.01 41.00 7.06
C PHE A 158 -27.73 42.19 6.15
N HIS A 159 -28.59 43.21 6.17
CA HIS A 159 -28.23 44.54 5.69
C HIS A 159 -27.83 45.43 6.87
N GLN A 160 -26.51 45.65 6.93
CA GLN A 160 -25.75 46.85 7.32
C GLN A 160 -26.22 47.70 8.50
N ASP A 161 -25.29 47.93 9.44
CA ASP A 161 -25.08 49.30 9.89
C ASP A 161 -23.59 49.63 10.04
N VAL A 162 -23.17 50.63 9.25
CA VAL A 162 -21.89 51.32 9.35
C VAL A 162 -21.98 52.24 10.57
N SER A 163 -21.10 52.07 11.55
CA SER A 163 -20.81 53.15 12.49
C SER A 163 -19.33 53.17 12.85
N HIS A 164 -18.65 54.14 12.25
CA HIS A 164 -17.37 54.66 12.73
C HIS A 164 -17.46 54.98 14.23
N LYS A 165 -16.61 54.34 15.05
CA LYS A 165 -16.27 54.86 16.38
C LYS A 165 -14.77 55.08 16.48
N LYS A 166 -14.47 56.37 16.64
CA LYS A 166 -13.19 56.99 16.96
C LYS A 166 -12.90 56.79 18.44
N TRP A 167 -11.73 56.24 18.77
CA TRP A 167 -10.94 56.54 19.97
C TRP A 167 -9.48 56.50 19.56
#